data_AF-A0A914EFW4-F1
#
_entry.id   AF-A0A914EFW4-F1
#
_cell.length_a   1.000
_cell.length_b   1.000
_cell.length_c   1.000
_cell.angle_alpha   90.00
_cell.angle_beta   90.00
_cell.angle_gamma   90.00
#
_symmetry.space_group_name_H-M   'P 1'
#
loop_
_entity.id
_entity.type
_entity.pdbx_description
1 polymer ?
#
loop_
_entity_poly.entity_id
_entity_poly.type
_entity_poly.pdbx_seq_one_letter_code
_entity_poly.pdbx_strand_id
1 'polypeptide(L)'
;MLAGQLAIVEASLFTGVSLCISLEQLQHLRNRNIDDKNLLSAFQGTFRSAKIQPLLAVTGTALGAYQYTKSKEIFWAVGTGLFFLIIPYTLTFFVGINKELMAASPETAGAETRKKIVKWGKLHSVRTILGAASVAAFVYAVVRK
;
A
#
# COMPACT_ATOMS: atom_id res chain seq x y z
N MET A 1 13.64 -10.09 -18.91
CA MET A 1 12.37 -9.60 -19.50
C MET A 1 11.21 -10.01 -18.63
N LEU A 2 10.98 -11.31 -18.41
CA LEU A 2 9.88 -11.79 -17.55
C LEU A 2 9.91 -11.19 -16.13
N ALA A 3 11.06 -11.22 -15.45
CA ALA A 3 11.17 -10.68 -14.09
C ALA A 3 10.79 -9.19 -14.00
N GLY A 4 11.21 -8.37 -14.98
CA GLY A 4 10.82 -6.96 -15.03
C GLY A 4 9.33 -6.75 -15.24
N GLN A 5 8.70 -7.54 -16.10
CA GLN A 5 7.24 -7.48 -16.33
C GLN A 5 6.47 -7.88 -15.07
N LEU A 6 6.90 -8.94 -14.37
CA LEU A 6 6.31 -9.34 -13.10
C LEU A 6 6.49 -8.28 -12.02
N ALA A 7 7.65 -7.62 -11.94
CA ALA A 7 7.87 -6.51 -11.01
C ALA A 7 6.88 -5.35 -11.26
N ILE A 8 6.62 -5.00 -12.52
CA ILE A 8 5.61 -3.99 -12.89
C ILE A 8 4.22 -4.42 -12.46
N VAL A 9 3.83 -5.68 -12.72
CA VAL A 9 2.51 -6.21 -12.34
C VAL A 9 2.32 -6.14 -10.83
N GLU A 10 3.29 -6.63 -10.05
CA GLU A 10 3.19 -6.66 -8.59
C GLU A 10 3.18 -5.25 -7.98
N ALA A 11 4.02 -4.34 -8.49
CA ALA A 11 3.99 -2.93 -8.08
C ALA A 11 2.66 -2.26 -8.44
N SER A 12 2.08 -2.58 -9.60
CA SER A 12 0.78 -2.04 -10.04
C SER A 12 -0.36 -2.56 -9.18
N LEU A 13 -0.40 -3.87 -8.89
CA LEU A 13 -1.40 -4.48 -8.01
C LEU A 13 -1.33 -3.89 -6.60
N PHE A 14 -0.12 -3.78 -6.05
CA PHE A 14 0.11 -3.16 -4.75
C PHE A 14 -0.41 -1.71 -4.72
N THR A 15 -0.06 -0.93 -5.75
CA THR A 15 -0.45 0.48 -5.88
C THR A 15 -1.97 0.61 -5.98
N GLY A 16 -2.61 -0.23 -6.79
CA GLY A 16 -4.05 -0.29 -6.95
C GLY A 16 -4.76 -0.59 -5.63
N VAL A 17 -4.30 -1.60 -4.87
CA VAL A 17 -4.87 -1.90 -3.54
C VAL A 17 -4.73 -0.71 -2.59
N SER A 18 -3.55 -0.07 -2.52
CA SER A 18 -3.33 1.10 -1.66
C SER A 18 -4.20 2.30 -2.04
N LEU A 19 -4.41 2.51 -3.34
CA LEU A 19 -5.29 3.55 -3.86
C LEU A 19 -6.75 3.26 -3.51
N CYS A 20 -7.24 2.04 -3.79
CA CYS A 20 -8.61 1.64 -3.47
C CYS A 20 -8.92 1.83 -1.99
N ILE A 21 -8.01 1.43 -1.09
CA ILE A 21 -8.16 1.64 0.35
C ILE A 21 -8.25 3.13 0.69
N SER A 22 -7.39 3.96 0.11
CA SER A 22 -7.41 5.41 0.35
C SER A 22 -8.73 6.03 -0.09
N LEU A 23 -9.25 5.61 -1.25
CA LEU A 23 -10.53 6.09 -1.81
C LEU A 23 -11.73 5.60 -1.00
N GLU A 24 -11.77 4.32 -0.64
CA GLU A 24 -12.82 3.74 0.20
C GLU A 24 -12.91 4.50 1.53
N GLN A 25 -11.75 4.74 2.15
CA GLN A 25 -11.70 5.45 3.42
C GLN A 25 -12.19 6.90 3.29
N LEU A 26 -11.86 7.58 2.19
CA LEU A 26 -12.38 8.91 1.89
C LEU A 26 -13.91 8.88 1.67
N GLN A 27 -14.44 7.87 1.00
CA GLN A 27 -15.89 7.71 0.81
C GLN A 27 -16.62 7.54 2.14
N HIS A 28 -16.15 6.64 3.01
CA HIS A 28 -16.71 6.45 4.36
C HIS A 28 -16.69 7.75 5.15
N LEU A 29 -15.59 8.50 5.13
CA LEU A 29 -15.46 9.75 5.87
C LEU A 29 -16.30 10.90 5.31
N ARG A 30 -16.63 10.87 4.01
CA ARG A 30 -17.56 11.84 3.40
C ARG A 30 -19.01 11.56 3.76
N ASN A 31 -19.35 10.32 4.12
CA ASN A 31 -20.66 10.00 4.66
C ASN A 31 -20.77 10.54 6.10
N ARG A 32 -21.40 11.72 6.25
CA ARG A 32 -21.58 12.37 7.56
C ARG A 32 -22.41 11.56 8.55
N ASN A 33 -23.11 10.52 8.10
CA ASN A 33 -23.97 9.67 8.92
C ASN A 33 -23.30 8.35 9.35
N ILE A 34 -22.06 8.07 8.93
CA ILE A 34 -21.38 6.85 9.39
C ILE A 34 -21.00 6.99 10.86
N ASP A 35 -21.50 6.09 11.71
CA ASP A 35 -21.07 6.00 13.10
C ASP A 35 -19.69 5.32 13.23
N ASP A 36 -19.08 5.44 14.42
CA ASP A 36 -17.73 4.90 14.66
C ASP A 36 -17.70 3.36 14.66
N LYS A 37 -18.82 2.72 15.02
CA LYS A 37 -19.00 1.25 15.01
C LYS A 37 -18.88 0.70 13.59
N ASN A 38 -19.66 1.26 12.67
CA ASN A 38 -19.68 0.85 11.27
C ASN A 38 -18.37 1.22 10.56
N LEU A 39 -17.79 2.38 10.90
CA LEU A 39 -16.48 2.78 10.40
C LEU A 39 -15.37 1.80 10.80
N LEU A 40 -15.35 1.36 12.07
CA LEU A 40 -14.40 0.35 12.54
C LEU A 40 -14.63 -1.01 11.86
N SER A 41 -15.89 -1.42 11.71
CA SER A 41 -16.25 -2.69 11.07
C SER A 41 -15.81 -2.73 9.61
N ALA A 42 -16.01 -1.62 8.87
CA ALA A 42 -15.52 -1.45 7.51
C ALA A 42 -13.99 -1.56 7.44
N PHE A 43 -13.27 -0.80 8.29
CA PHE A 43 -11.81 -0.90 8.39
C PHE A 43 -11.33 -2.33 8.60
N GLN A 44 -11.93 -3.06 9.56
CA GLN A 44 -11.50 -4.43 9.88
C GLN A 44 -11.79 -5.39 8.71
N GLY A 45 -12.89 -5.18 7.98
CA GLY A 45 -13.20 -5.88 6.73
C GLY A 45 -12.10 -5.66 5.68
N THR A 46 -11.78 -4.40 5.39
CA THR A 46 -10.75 -4.01 4.42
C THR A 46 -9.36 -4.52 4.83
N PHE A 47 -9.01 -4.47 6.12
CA PHE A 47 -7.73 -5.00 6.61
C PHE A 47 -7.61 -6.52 6.36
N ARG A 48 -8.69 -7.28 6.58
CA ARG A 48 -8.70 -8.73 6.37
C ARG A 48 -8.56 -9.12 4.89
N SER A 49 -9.12 -8.34 3.97
CA SER A 49 -8.99 -8.59 2.52
C SER A 49 -7.65 -8.15 1.94
N ALA A 50 -6.96 -7.21 2.59
CA ALA A 50 -5.71 -6.62 2.13
C ALA A 50 -4.42 -7.43 2.43
N LYS A 51 -4.53 -8.67 2.90
CA LYS A 51 -3.39 -9.51 3.36
C LYS A 51 -2.33 -9.83 2.30
N ILE A 52 -2.63 -9.64 1.02
CA ILE A 52 -1.70 -9.91 -0.08
C ILE A 52 -0.61 -8.83 -0.24
N GLN A 53 -0.83 -7.62 0.28
CA GLN A 53 0.08 -6.48 0.05
C GLN A 53 1.53 -6.69 0.51
N PRO A 54 1.81 -7.31 1.68
CA PRO A 54 3.20 -7.57 2.08
C PRO A 54 3.91 -8.52 1.12
N LEU A 55 3.20 -9.53 0.59
CA LEU A 55 3.77 -10.45 -0.40
C LEU A 55 4.16 -9.69 -1.66
N LEU A 56 3.22 -8.92 -2.24
CA LEU A 56 3.46 -8.10 -3.44
C LEU A 56 4.65 -7.16 -3.26
N ALA A 57 4.78 -6.50 -2.09
CA ALA A 57 5.88 -5.59 -1.82
C ALA A 57 7.23 -6.32 -1.82
N VAL A 58 7.31 -7.49 -1.20
CA VAL A 58 8.56 -8.29 -1.10
C VAL A 58 8.94 -8.88 -2.46
N THR A 59 8.02 -9.57 -3.12
CA THR A 59 8.30 -10.24 -4.40
C THR A 59 8.59 -9.22 -5.49
N GLY A 60 7.89 -8.08 -5.53
CA GLY A 60 8.07 -7.09 -6.58
C GLY A 60 9.40 -6.37 -6.45
N THR A 61 9.82 -6.13 -5.20
CA THR A 61 11.16 -5.61 -4.90
C THR A 61 12.24 -6.61 -5.34
N ALA A 62 12.09 -7.89 -5.01
CA ALA A 62 13.06 -8.92 -5.39
C ALA A 62 13.19 -9.07 -6.92
N LEU A 63 12.06 -9.05 -7.63
CA LEU A 63 12.01 -9.13 -9.09
C LEU A 63 12.64 -7.90 -9.76
N GLY A 64 12.37 -6.70 -9.26
CA GLY A 64 12.99 -5.47 -9.72
C GLY A 64 14.51 -5.48 -9.52
N ALA A 65 14.96 -5.89 -8.32
CA ALA A 65 16.37 -6.03 -8.00
C ALA A 65 17.05 -7.04 -8.93
N TYR A 66 16.44 -8.20 -9.14
CA TYR A 66 16.94 -9.22 -10.06
C TYR A 66 17.04 -8.67 -11.49
N GLN A 67 16.02 -7.96 -11.98
CA GLN A 67 16.02 -7.37 -13.32
C GLN A 67 17.11 -6.29 -13.49
N TYR A 68 17.42 -5.53 -12.44
CA TYR A 68 18.56 -4.62 -12.43
C TYR A 68 19.88 -5.38 -12.60
N THR A 69 20.10 -6.50 -11.89
CA THR A 69 21.34 -7.28 -12.03
C THR A 69 21.60 -7.77 -13.45
N LYS A 70 20.54 -8.06 -14.22
CA LYS A 70 20.61 -8.57 -15.59
C LYS A 70 20.75 -7.50 -16.65
N SER A 71 20.11 -6.35 -16.46
CA SER A 71 20.09 -5.28 -17.48
C SER A 71 21.10 -4.17 -17.22
N LYS A 72 21.50 -3.97 -15.95
CA LYS A 72 22.28 -2.81 -15.47
C LYS A 72 21.64 -1.46 -15.79
N GLU A 73 20.36 -1.45 -16.15
CA GLU A 73 19.61 -0.25 -16.47
C GLU A 73 19.12 0.38 -15.15
N ILE A 74 19.49 1.65 -14.93
CA ILE A 74 19.41 2.34 -13.64
C ILE A 74 17.98 2.53 -13.12
N PHE A 75 16.99 2.68 -14.00
CA PHE A 75 15.60 2.88 -13.59
C PHE A 75 14.99 1.61 -12.98
N TRP A 76 15.53 0.40 -13.26
CA TRP A 76 15.20 -0.78 -12.44
C TRP A 76 15.68 -0.63 -10.99
N ALA A 77 16.86 -0.06 -10.76
CA ALA A 77 17.34 0.18 -9.39
C ALA A 77 16.51 1.27 -8.69
N VAL A 78 16.19 2.36 -9.39
CA VAL A 78 15.33 3.44 -8.86
C VAL A 78 13.95 2.91 -8.48
N GLY A 79 13.27 2.21 -9.41
CA GLY A 79 11.95 1.63 -9.15
C GLY A 79 11.97 0.63 -8.00
N THR A 80 13.01 -0.20 -7.92
CA THR A 80 13.20 -1.16 -6.81
C THR A 80 13.40 -0.44 -5.47
N GLY A 81 14.22 0.61 -5.43
CA GLY A 81 14.45 1.39 -4.21
C GLY A 81 13.17 2.04 -3.70
N LEU A 82 12.40 2.67 -4.60
CA LEU A 82 11.10 3.26 -4.26
C LEU A 82 10.11 2.23 -3.72
N PHE A 83 10.05 1.06 -4.36
CA PHE A 83 9.13 0.00 -3.92
C PHE A 83 9.58 -0.64 -2.60
N PHE A 84 10.89 -0.83 -2.42
CA PHE A 84 11.46 -1.33 -1.17
C PHE A 84 11.11 -0.43 0.01
N LEU A 85 11.16 0.91 -0.16
CA LEU A 85 10.85 1.89 0.91
C LEU A 85 9.44 1.73 1.51
N ILE A 86 8.51 1.10 0.79
CA ILE A 86 7.19 0.77 1.30
C ILE A 86 7.29 -0.18 2.51
N ILE A 87 8.25 -1.10 2.54
CA ILE A 87 8.40 -2.10 3.61
C ILE A 87 8.75 -1.42 4.95
N PRO A 88 9.87 -0.68 5.09
CA PRO A 88 10.18 0.01 6.34
C PRO A 88 9.10 1.04 6.69
N TYR A 89 8.55 1.77 5.71
CA TYR A 89 7.43 2.68 5.95
C TYR A 89 6.21 1.96 6.56
N THR A 90 5.85 0.78 6.04
CA THR A 90 4.74 -0.03 6.56
C THR A 90 5.03 -0.51 7.99
N LEU A 91 6.25 -1.00 8.25
CA LEU A 91 6.64 -1.46 9.59
C LEU A 91 6.59 -0.31 10.62
N THR A 92 7.06 0.88 10.25
CA THR A 92 7.10 2.04 11.15
C THR A 92 5.71 2.61 11.44
N PHE A 93 4.87 2.80 10.43
CA PHE A 93 3.63 3.59 10.59
C PHE A 93 2.35 2.77 10.70
N PHE A 94 2.33 1.52 10.20
CA PHE A 94 1.10 0.73 10.15
C PHE A 94 0.98 -0.32 11.25
N VAL A 95 2.07 -0.93 11.70
CA VAL A 95 2.02 -2.08 12.63
C VAL A 95 1.26 -1.74 13.90
N GLY A 96 1.57 -0.62 14.54
CA GLY A 96 0.89 -0.16 15.76
C GLY A 96 -0.59 0.15 15.52
N ILE A 97 -0.89 0.99 14.52
CA ILE A 97 -2.26 1.40 14.18
C ILE A 97 -3.15 0.21 13.83
N ASN A 98 -2.64 -0.73 13.02
CA ASN A 98 -3.38 -1.93 12.64
C ASN A 98 -3.66 -2.81 13.85
N LYS A 99 -2.68 -3.01 14.73
CA LYS A 99 -2.86 -3.81 15.95
C LYS A 99 -3.94 -3.23 16.86
N GLU A 100 -3.89 -1.91 17.09
CA GLU A 100 -4.86 -1.22 17.93
C GLU A 100 -6.29 -1.27 17.34
N LEU A 101 -6.44 -0.99 16.04
CA LEU A 101 -7.75 -0.99 15.40
C LEU A 101 -8.34 -2.41 15.24
N MET A 102 -7.49 -3.43 15.05
CA MET A 102 -7.95 -4.82 15.00
C MET A 102 -8.33 -5.38 16.38
N ALA A 103 -7.78 -4.83 17.47
CA ALA A 103 -8.13 -5.20 18.83
C ALA A 103 -9.34 -4.43 19.40
N ALA A 104 -9.73 -3.32 18.78
CA ALA A 104 -10.86 -2.50 19.21
C ALA A 104 -12.21 -3.21 18.99
N SER A 105 -13.14 -3.04 19.93
CA SER A 105 -14.53 -3.51 19.82
C SER A 105 -15.39 -2.44 19.12
N PRO A 106 -16.24 -2.82 18.15
CA PRO A 106 -17.18 -1.89 17.51
C PRO A 106 -18.13 -1.19 18.50
N GLU A 107 -18.49 -1.83 19.60
CA GLU A 107 -19.39 -1.32 20.64
C GLU A 107 -18.77 -0.19 21.46
N THR A 108 -17.43 -0.16 21.54
CA THR A 108 -16.67 0.88 22.27
C THR A 108 -15.96 1.85 21.33
N ALA A 109 -16.23 1.76 20.02
CA ALA A 109 -15.65 2.65 19.03
C ALA A 109 -16.12 4.10 19.24
N GLY A 110 -15.17 5.03 19.21
CA GLY A 110 -15.43 6.46 19.43
C GLY A 110 -14.48 7.35 18.64
N ALA A 111 -14.41 8.63 19.03
CA ALA A 111 -13.65 9.67 18.33
C ALA A 111 -12.16 9.30 18.11
N GLU A 112 -11.51 8.64 19.07
CA GLU A 112 -10.12 8.20 18.93
C GLU A 112 -9.95 7.09 17.89
N THR A 113 -10.89 6.14 17.84
CA THR A 113 -10.94 5.11 16.79
C THR A 113 -11.06 5.77 15.42
N ARG A 114 -11.99 6.73 15.26
CA ARG A 114 -12.14 7.49 14.02
C ARG A 114 -10.85 8.20 13.62
N LYS A 115 -10.18 8.91 14.54
CA LYS A 115 -8.91 9.60 14.26
C LYS A 115 -7.84 8.63 13.75
N LYS A 116 -7.72 7.45 14.34
CA LYS A 116 -6.78 6.42 13.90
C LYS A 116 -7.10 5.88 12.51
N ILE A 117 -8.38 5.63 12.21
CA ILE A 117 -8.80 5.18 10.87
C ILE A 117 -8.55 6.29 9.82
N VAL A 118 -8.83 7.56 10.14
CA VAL A 118 -8.48 8.70 9.26
C VAL A 118 -6.98 8.75 8.99
N LYS A 119 -6.16 8.59 10.03
CA LYS A 119 -4.69 8.54 9.89
C LYS A 119 -4.26 7.35 9.02
N TRP A 120 -4.83 6.18 9.24
CA TRP A 120 -4.55 4.97 8.46
C TRP A 120 -4.82 5.17 6.96
N GLY A 121 -5.97 5.77 6.61
CA GLY A 121 -6.29 6.10 5.21
C GLY A 121 -5.28 7.05 4.57
N LYS A 122 -4.88 8.11 5.29
CA LYS A 122 -3.86 9.07 4.82
C LYS A 122 -2.48 8.41 4.61
N LEU A 123 -2.09 7.49 5.49
CA LEU A 123 -0.81 6.80 5.37
C LEU A 123 -0.74 5.93 4.10
N HIS A 124 -1.86 5.41 3.60
CA HIS A 124 -1.90 4.65 2.33
C HIS A 124 -1.66 5.52 1.10
N SER A 125 -1.95 6.83 1.17
CA SER A 125 -1.64 7.76 0.08
C SER A 125 -0.13 7.80 -0.21
N VAL A 126 0.71 7.75 0.82
CA VAL A 126 2.18 7.67 0.65
C VAL A 126 2.59 6.36 -0.04
N ARG A 127 2.01 5.22 0.38
CA ARG A 127 2.26 3.92 -0.26
C ARG A 127 1.82 3.90 -1.72
N THR A 128 0.72 4.58 -2.03
CA THR A 128 0.22 4.77 -3.40
C THR A 128 1.19 5.59 -4.24
N ILE A 129 1.69 6.71 -3.71
CA ILE A 129 2.66 7.56 -4.41
C ILE A 129 3.97 6.81 -4.68
N LEU A 130 4.52 6.15 -3.66
CA LEU A 130 5.75 5.34 -3.81
C LEU A 130 5.58 4.21 -4.83
N GLY A 131 4.46 3.49 -4.76
CA GLY A 131 4.12 2.44 -5.71
C GLY A 131 3.96 2.95 -7.13
N ALA A 132 3.21 4.04 -7.33
CA ALA A 132 3.02 4.65 -8.66
C ALA A 132 4.35 5.16 -9.24
N ALA A 133 5.20 5.79 -8.43
CA ALA A 133 6.53 6.24 -8.85
C ALA A 133 7.44 5.06 -9.22
N SER A 134 7.35 3.95 -8.48
CA SER A 134 8.06 2.71 -8.82
C SER A 134 7.59 2.13 -10.15
N VAL A 135 6.28 2.03 -10.37
CA VAL A 135 5.69 1.57 -11.64
C VAL A 135 6.16 2.45 -12.80
N ALA A 136 6.13 3.78 -12.64
CA ALA A 136 6.60 4.71 -13.66
C ALA A 136 8.09 4.49 -13.99
N ALA A 137 8.94 4.30 -12.98
CA ALA A 137 10.36 4.01 -13.20
C ALA A 137 10.57 2.67 -13.93
N PHE A 138 9.87 1.60 -13.53
CA PHE A 138 9.97 0.30 -14.20
C PHE A 138 9.47 0.35 -15.65
N VAL A 139 8.35 1.03 -15.91
CA VAL A 139 7.84 1.23 -17.28
C VAL A 139 8.84 2.03 -18.11
N TYR A 140 9.40 3.11 -17.56
CA TYR A 140 10.43 3.89 -18.22
C TYR A 140 11.66 3.04 -18.60
N ALA A 141 12.09 2.16 -17.69
CA ALA A 141 13.18 1.21 -17.91
C ALA A 141 12.90 0.20 -19.04
N VAL A 142 11.63 -0.08 -19.35
CA VAL A 142 11.21 -0.94 -20.46
C VAL A 142 11.20 -0.16 -21.77
N VAL A 143 10.61 1.05 -21.79
CA VAL A 143 10.37 1.79 -23.04
C VAL A 143 11.58 2.55 -23.57
N ARG A 144 12.56 2.91 -22.73
CA ARG A 144 13.75 3.64 -23.19
C ARG A 144 14.79 2.75 -23.90
N LYS A 145 14.57 1.43 -23.89
CA LYS A 145 15.50 0.44 -24.45
C LYS A 145 15.70 0.61 -25.95
#